data_AF-A0A914LQT1-F1
#
_entry.id   AF-A0A914LQT1-F1
#
_cell.length_a   1.000
_cell.length_b   1.000
_cell.length_c   1.000
_cell.angle_alpha   90.00
_cell.angle_beta   90.00
_cell.angle_gamma   90.00
#
_symmetry.space_group_name_H-M   'P 1'
#
loop_
_entity.id
_entity.type
_entity.pdbx_description
1 polymer ?
#
loop_
_entity_poly.entity_id
_entity_poly.type
_entity_poly.pdbx_seq_one_letter_code
_entity_poly.pdbx_strand_id
1 'polypeptide(L)'
;MIVGDGLSFKQFQWLTTAAIWQTCCGIGTCELEEAINELDRCCEIHDKCYREYDAKWASQCGWTRFDRSPYTEAYSYECDESTGYITSCSTENSPCEKFLCECDKALGDCWTKQIDSNEY
;
A
#
# COMPACT_ATOMS: atom_id res chain seq x y z
N MET A 1 8.42 -2.16 13.50
CA MET A 1 7.97 -1.50 14.74
C MET A 1 7.16 -0.30 14.29
N ILE A 2 5.84 -0.37 14.35
CA ILE A 2 4.96 0.78 14.12
C ILE A 2 4.58 1.31 15.50
N VAL A 3 4.88 2.57 15.76
CA VAL A 3 4.44 3.30 16.95
C VAL A 3 3.50 4.38 16.43
N GLY A 4 2.22 4.25 16.77
CA GLY A 4 1.15 5.13 16.33
C GLY A 4 -0.15 4.54 16.84
N ASP A 5 -0.57 5.00 18.01
CA ASP A 5 -1.62 4.43 18.82
C ASP A 5 -2.94 4.25 18.05
N GLY A 6 -3.50 3.04 18.08
CA GLY A 6 -4.95 2.84 17.91
C GLY A 6 -5.42 1.81 16.89
N LEU A 7 -4.58 1.27 16.00
CA LEU A 7 -4.99 0.18 15.11
C LEU A 7 -3.94 -0.93 15.13
N SER A 8 -4.06 -1.80 16.13
CA SER A 8 -3.39 -3.09 16.09
C SER A 8 -3.92 -3.89 14.90
N PHE A 9 -3.00 -4.52 14.16
CA PHE A 9 -3.29 -5.70 13.34
C PHE A 9 -4.06 -5.57 12.01
N LYS A 10 -4.17 -4.40 11.35
CA LYS A 10 -4.69 -4.36 9.96
C LYS A 10 -3.62 -4.48 8.86
N GLN A 11 -2.36 -4.12 9.11
CA GLN A 11 -1.26 -4.40 8.15
C GLN A 11 -1.00 -5.90 7.92
N PHE A 12 -1.44 -6.78 8.81
CA PHE A 12 -1.35 -8.24 8.64
C PHE A 12 -2.65 -8.88 8.14
N GLN A 13 -3.77 -8.15 8.12
CA GLN A 13 -5.03 -8.71 7.64
C GLN A 13 -5.03 -8.87 6.11
N TRP A 14 -4.16 -8.11 5.40
CA TRP A 14 -3.87 -8.30 3.98
C TRP A 14 -3.34 -9.71 3.65
N LEU A 15 -2.66 -10.38 4.61
CA LEU A 15 -2.03 -11.68 4.37
C LEU A 15 -2.93 -12.90 4.64
N THR A 16 -4.13 -12.73 5.20
CA THR A 16 -4.81 -13.88 5.83
C THR A 16 -6.21 -14.23 5.32
N THR A 17 -6.84 -13.44 4.44
CA THR A 17 -8.22 -13.77 4.00
C THR A 17 -8.50 -13.86 2.50
N ALA A 18 -7.57 -13.52 1.60
CA ALA A 18 -7.71 -13.84 0.16
C ALA A 18 -6.40 -13.78 -0.63
N ALA A 19 -5.44 -12.96 -0.21
CA ALA A 19 -4.26 -12.60 -1.00
C ALA A 19 -3.14 -13.67 -1.11
N ILE A 20 -3.27 -14.82 -0.44
CA ILE A 20 -2.27 -15.91 -0.58
C ILE A 20 -2.37 -16.57 -1.98
N TRP A 21 -3.48 -16.38 -2.69
CA TRP A 21 -3.73 -16.95 -4.02
C TRP A 21 -3.66 -15.96 -5.18
N GLN A 22 -3.52 -14.65 -4.90
CA GLN A 22 -3.28 -13.63 -5.94
C GLN A 22 -1.78 -13.47 -6.13
N THR A 23 -1.27 -13.80 -7.32
CA THR A 23 0.17 -13.80 -7.58
C THR A 23 0.79 -12.40 -7.44
N CYS A 24 0.04 -11.31 -7.54
CA CYS A 24 0.61 -9.96 -7.53
C CYS A 24 0.46 -9.21 -6.20
N CYS A 25 -0.36 -9.67 -5.27
CA CYS A 25 -0.66 -8.98 -4.00
C CYS A 25 0.16 -9.52 -2.82
N GLY A 26 1.49 -9.51 -2.96
CA GLY A 26 2.46 -9.96 -1.97
C GLY A 26 3.85 -9.33 -2.22
N ILE A 27 4.78 -9.44 -1.27
CA ILE A 27 6.10 -8.80 -1.39
C ILE A 27 6.87 -9.35 -2.60
N GLY A 28 7.02 -8.53 -3.64
CA GLY A 28 7.86 -8.84 -4.82
C GLY A 28 7.31 -9.92 -5.73
N THR A 29 6.02 -10.24 -5.64
CA THR A 29 5.44 -11.39 -6.35
C THR A 29 5.00 -11.06 -7.79
N CYS A 30 4.76 -9.78 -8.11
CA CYS A 30 4.48 -9.34 -9.48
C CYS A 30 5.67 -9.47 -10.46
N GLU A 31 6.89 -9.68 -9.97
CA GLU A 31 8.07 -9.84 -10.84
C GLU A 31 8.17 -11.25 -11.45
N LEU A 32 7.33 -12.19 -10.98
CA LEU A 32 7.38 -13.60 -11.39
C LEU A 32 6.26 -14.00 -12.36
N GLU A 33 5.11 -13.32 -12.37
CA GLU A 33 3.97 -13.60 -13.27
C GLU A 33 3.23 -12.30 -13.66
N GLU A 34 2.69 -12.22 -14.88
CA GLU A 34 1.85 -11.10 -15.36
C GLU A 34 0.52 -11.05 -14.58
N ALA A 35 -0.03 -9.85 -14.32
CA ALA A 35 -1.27 -9.67 -13.56
C ALA A 35 -2.43 -10.50 -14.15
N ILE A 36 -2.98 -11.42 -13.35
CA ILE A 36 -3.91 -12.46 -13.81
C ILE A 36 -5.36 -11.94 -13.84
N ASN A 37 -5.69 -10.96 -12.98
CA ASN A 37 -7.02 -10.35 -12.88
C ASN A 37 -6.91 -8.85 -12.54
N GLU A 38 -8.05 -8.15 -12.50
CA GLU A 38 -8.07 -6.71 -12.25
C GLU A 38 -7.61 -6.33 -10.83
N LEU A 39 -7.74 -7.24 -9.85
CA LEU A 39 -7.23 -7.05 -8.49
C LEU A 39 -5.70 -7.14 -8.46
N ASP A 40 -5.12 -8.10 -9.17
CA ASP A 40 -3.67 -8.24 -9.36
C ASP A 40 -3.08 -7.01 -10.06
N ARG A 41 -3.82 -6.42 -11.00
CA ARG A 41 -3.41 -5.17 -11.66
C ARG A 41 -3.36 -3.98 -10.70
N CYS A 42 -4.24 -3.92 -9.70
CA CYS A 42 -4.15 -2.91 -8.64
C CYS A 42 -2.85 -3.05 -7.85
N CYS A 43 -2.44 -4.29 -7.56
CA CYS A 43 -1.21 -4.59 -6.85
C CYS A 43 0.05 -4.30 -7.70
N GLU A 44 0.03 -4.60 -9.01
CA GLU A 44 1.12 -4.24 -9.92
C GLU A 44 1.38 -2.72 -9.96
N ILE A 45 0.30 -1.92 -9.98
CA ILE A 45 0.38 -0.46 -9.95
C ILE A 45 0.93 0.02 -8.60
N HIS A 46 0.53 -0.61 -7.50
CA HIS A 46 1.03 -0.30 -6.16
C HIS A 46 2.53 -0.60 -6.02
N ASP A 47 2.98 -1.78 -6.44
CA ASP A 47 4.39 -2.16 -6.49
C ASP A 47 5.21 -1.18 -7.34
N LYS A 48 4.66 -0.76 -8.48
CA LYS A 48 5.30 0.27 -9.31
C LYS A 48 5.40 1.61 -8.57
N CYS A 49 4.38 2.00 -7.82
CA CYS A 49 4.38 3.21 -7.00
C CYS A 49 5.51 3.16 -5.95
N TYR A 50 5.72 2.01 -5.30
CA TYR A 50 6.81 1.82 -4.35
C TYR A 50 8.19 1.89 -5.02
N ARG A 51 8.36 1.28 -6.20
CA ARG A 51 9.60 1.43 -6.98
C ARG A 51 9.86 2.88 -7.40
N GLU A 52 8.82 3.62 -7.74
CA GLU A 52 8.93 5.05 -8.01
C GLU A 52 9.32 5.85 -6.77
N TYR A 53 8.82 5.44 -5.59
CA TYR A 53 9.28 6.01 -4.33
C TYR A 53 10.78 5.80 -4.16
N ASP A 54 11.27 4.57 -4.30
CA ASP A 54 12.68 4.27 -4.16
C ASP A 54 13.54 5.05 -5.18
N ALA A 55 13.09 5.15 -6.44
CA ALA A 55 13.83 5.88 -7.47
C ALA A 55 13.90 7.39 -7.23
N LYS A 56 12.81 8.01 -6.74
CA LYS A 56 12.69 9.47 -6.59
C LYS A 56 13.11 9.98 -5.21
N TRP A 57 12.87 9.18 -4.19
CA TRP A 57 12.83 9.61 -2.80
C TRP A 57 13.84 8.89 -1.92
N ALA A 58 14.46 7.76 -2.32
CA ALA A 58 15.43 7.05 -1.47
C ALA A 58 16.57 7.95 -0.96
N SER A 59 17.11 8.82 -1.81
CA SER A 59 18.18 9.75 -1.40
C SER A 59 17.67 10.90 -0.53
N GLN A 60 16.44 11.36 -0.73
CA GLN A 60 15.87 12.54 -0.04
C GLN A 60 15.26 12.17 1.32
N CYS A 61 14.62 11.01 1.39
CA CYS A 61 13.93 10.49 2.56
C CYS A 61 14.86 9.65 3.46
N GLY A 62 16.10 9.38 3.01
CA GLY A 62 17.16 8.86 3.87
C GLY A 62 17.10 7.35 4.06
N TRP A 63 17.00 6.59 2.95
CA TRP A 63 16.94 5.11 2.90
C TRP A 63 18.05 4.38 3.67
N THR A 64 19.15 5.06 4.02
CA THR A 64 20.19 4.53 4.91
C THR A 64 19.69 4.21 6.32
N ARG A 65 18.47 4.65 6.67
CA ARG A 65 17.80 4.33 7.93
C ARG A 65 16.69 3.30 7.65
N PHE A 66 16.70 2.20 8.41
CA PHE A 66 15.79 1.06 8.23
C PHE A 66 14.29 1.39 8.38
N ASP A 67 13.96 2.57 8.91
CA ASP A 67 12.60 3.08 9.11
C ASP A 67 12.07 3.92 7.94
N ARG A 68 12.88 4.26 6.92
CA ARG A 68 12.49 5.14 5.81
C ARG A 68 12.22 4.41 4.48
N SER A 69 12.12 3.08 4.53
CA SER A 69 11.74 2.24 3.39
C SER A 69 10.22 2.32 3.17
N PRO A 70 9.69 2.17 1.92
CA PRO A 70 8.25 2.13 1.68
C PRO A 70 7.48 1.17 2.59
N TYR A 71 8.14 0.09 3.01
CA TYR A 71 7.57 -0.95 3.86
C TYR A 71 7.59 -0.64 5.36
N THR A 72 8.33 0.39 5.78
CA THR A 72 8.55 0.71 7.21
C THR A 72 8.27 2.17 7.57
N GLU A 73 8.19 3.05 6.58
CA GLU A 73 7.88 4.46 6.75
C GLU A 73 6.44 4.65 7.22
N ALA A 74 6.27 5.28 8.37
CA ALA A 74 4.97 5.59 8.92
C ALA A 74 4.47 6.94 8.41
N TYR A 75 3.21 7.02 8.03
CA TYR A 75 2.55 8.24 7.58
C TYR A 75 1.17 8.39 8.24
N SER A 76 0.63 9.60 8.30
CA SER A 76 -0.68 9.89 8.89
C SER A 76 -1.78 9.87 7.83
N TYR A 77 -2.89 9.20 8.12
CA TYR A 77 -4.00 9.04 7.19
C TYR A 77 -5.35 8.97 7.91
N GLU A 78 -6.43 9.21 7.18
CA GLU A 78 -7.80 8.87 7.58
C GLU A 78 -8.23 7.62 6.80
N CYS A 79 -9.02 6.75 7.43
CA CYS A 79 -9.58 5.57 6.79
C CYS A 79 -11.06 5.41 7.05
N ASP A 80 -11.74 4.70 6.16
CA ASP A 80 -13.08 4.21 6.39
C ASP A 80 -13.00 3.01 7.36
N GLU A 81 -13.66 3.10 8.51
CA GLU A 81 -13.62 2.03 9.52
C GLU A 81 -14.25 0.72 9.06
N SER A 82 -15.22 0.79 8.14
CA SER A 82 -15.96 -0.37 7.64
C SER A 82 -15.14 -1.21 6.66
N THR A 83 -14.38 -0.55 5.78
CA THR A 83 -13.54 -1.23 4.77
C THR A 83 -12.08 -1.34 5.20
N GLY A 84 -11.60 -0.43 6.05
CA GLY A 84 -10.20 -0.28 6.41
C GLY A 84 -9.35 0.42 5.34
N TYR A 85 -9.95 0.97 4.28
CA TYR A 85 -9.22 1.66 3.21
C TYR A 85 -8.97 3.13 3.55
N ILE A 86 -7.83 3.65 3.08
CA ILE A 86 -7.45 5.05 3.25
C ILE A 86 -8.40 5.94 2.44
N THR A 87 -9.01 6.92 3.09
CA THR A 87 -9.90 7.90 2.46
C THR A 87 -9.20 9.21 2.19
N SER A 88 -8.24 9.60 3.03
CA SER A 88 -7.46 10.83 2.86
C SER A 88 -6.06 10.71 3.47
N CYS A 89 -5.10 11.41 2.87
CA CYS A 89 -3.74 11.54 3.37
C CYS A 89 -3.59 12.88 4.09
N SER A 90 -3.02 12.86 5.30
CA SER A 90 -2.86 14.05 6.14
C SER A 90 -2.03 15.14 5.43
N THR A 91 -2.42 16.40 5.62
CA THR A 91 -1.65 17.56 5.13
C THR A 91 -0.35 17.77 5.90
N GLU A 92 -0.24 17.19 7.09
CA GLU A 92 0.94 17.28 7.95
C GLU A 92 2.04 16.29 7.56
N ASN A 93 1.75 15.36 6.64
CA ASN A 93 2.75 14.43 6.12
C ASN A 93 3.84 15.18 5.36
N SER A 94 5.09 14.80 5.60
CA SER A 94 6.22 15.19 4.77
C SER A 94 6.02 14.71 3.32
N PRO A 95 6.79 15.24 2.35
CA PRO A 95 6.70 14.79 0.96
C PRO A 95 6.90 13.27 0.78
N CYS A 96 7.75 12.65 1.60
CA CYS A 96 8.01 11.21 1.61
C CYS A 96 6.78 10.42 2.05
N GLU A 97 6.28 10.76 3.24
CA GLU A 97 5.13 10.14 3.88
C GLU A 97 3.87 10.32 3.04
N LYS A 98 3.69 11.51 2.46
CA LYS A 98 2.56 11.81 1.58
C LYS A 98 2.61 10.97 0.31
N PHE A 99 3.77 10.80 -0.31
CA PHE A 99 3.88 9.98 -1.52
C PHE A 99 3.47 8.54 -1.28
N LEU A 100 3.95 7.93 -0.19
CA LEU A 100 3.59 6.55 0.18
C LEU A 100 2.10 6.43 0.56
N CYS A 101 1.59 7.39 1.32
CA CYS A 101 0.16 7.42 1.65
C CYS A 101 -0.73 7.44 0.39
N GLU A 102 -0.35 8.23 -0.64
CA GLU A 102 -1.10 8.28 -1.90
C GLU A 102 -0.98 6.97 -2.70
N CYS A 103 0.15 6.27 -2.63
CA CYS A 103 0.28 4.92 -3.20
C CYS A 103 -0.73 3.96 -2.55
N ASP A 104 -0.81 3.94 -1.22
CA ASP A 104 -1.66 3.02 -0.47
C ASP A 104 -3.14 3.39 -0.58
N LYS A 105 -3.45 4.70 -0.65
CA LYS A 105 -4.79 5.19 -0.96
C LYS A 105 -5.25 4.74 -2.34
N ALA A 106 -4.39 4.87 -3.35
CA ALA A 106 -4.73 4.46 -4.72
C ALA A 106 -5.02 2.95 -4.83
N LEU A 107 -4.30 2.12 -4.04
CA LEU A 107 -4.58 0.69 -3.94
C LEU A 107 -5.99 0.43 -3.37
N GLY A 108 -6.33 1.07 -2.25
CA GLY A 108 -7.66 0.97 -1.63
C GLY A 108 -8.79 1.42 -2.55
N ASP A 109 -8.61 2.54 -3.26
CA ASP A 109 -9.55 3.03 -4.27
C ASP A 109 -9.72 2.04 -5.44
N CYS A 110 -8.63 1.39 -5.86
CA CYS A 110 -8.65 0.41 -6.94
C CYS A 110 -9.42 -0.84 -6.50
N TRP A 111 -9.11 -1.37 -5.31
CA TRP A 111 -9.76 -2.57 -4.78
C TRP A 111 -11.25 -2.38 -4.54
N THR A 112 -11.65 -1.22 -4.01
CA THR A 112 -13.08 -0.91 -3.80
C THR A 112 -13.87 -1.03 -5.11
N LYS A 113 -13.31 -0.52 -6.22
CA LYS A 113 -13.94 -0.64 -7.54
C LYS A 113 -14.07 -2.09 -8.02
N GLN A 114 -13.11 -2.94 -7.67
CA GLN A 114 -13.11 -4.35 -8.05
C GLN A 114 -14.05 -5.21 -7.20
N ILE A 115 -14.30 -4.81 -5.96
CA ILE A 115 -15.30 -5.46 -5.10
C ILE A 115 -16.72 -5.04 -5.52
N ASP A 116 -16.93 -3.75 -5.83
CA ASP A 116 -18.23 -3.22 -6.25
C ASP A 116 -18.66 -3.71 -7.66
N SER A 117 -17.71 -4.15 -8.50
CA SER A 117 -18.00 -4.68 -9.85
C SER A 117 -18.49 -6.13 -9.87
N ASN A 118 -18.51 -6.83 -8.72
CA ASN A 118 -19.18 -8.11 -8.54
C ASN A 118 -18.69 -9.21 -9.53
N GLU A 119 -17.38 -9.44 -9.60
CA GLU A 119 -16.81 -10.59 -10.30
C GLU A 119 -15.98 -11.45 -9.33
N TYR A 120 -16.67 -12.35 -8.62
CA TYR A 120 -16.08 -13.52 -7.94
C TYR A 120 -16.80 -14.78 -8.41
#